data_AF-A0A117S3G7-F1
#
_entry.id   AF-A0A117S3G7-F1
#
_cell.length_a   1.000
_cell.length_b   1.000
_cell.length_c   1.000
_cell.angle_alpha   90.00
_cell.angle_beta   90.00
_cell.angle_gamma   90.00
#
_symmetry.space_group_name_H-M   'P 1'
#
loop_
_entity.id
_entity.type
_entity.pdbx_description
1 polymer ?
#
loop_
_entity_poly.entity_id
_entity_poly.type
_entity_poly.pdbx_seq_one_letter_code
_entity_poly.pdbx_strand_id
1 'polypeptide(L)'
;MFGMIGPLGIWEIALILIIALIVFGPGKLPEVGKAVGKGLREFKSAANSITSDDGDKDKDKVTIQAKEEKEIKETKENQDKPS
;
A
#
# COMPACT_ATOMS: atom_id res chain seq x y z
N MET A 1 -11.71 -39.53 -16.51
CA MET A 1 -13.01 -39.07 -16.00
C MET A 1 -12.74 -37.77 -15.28
N PHE A 2 -12.92 -36.67 -16.01
CA PHE A 2 -12.53 -35.29 -15.69
C PHE A 2 -13.58 -34.69 -14.74
N GLY A 3 -13.18 -34.41 -13.50
CA GLY A 3 -13.98 -33.64 -12.54
C GLY A 3 -14.00 -32.17 -12.95
N MET A 4 -14.82 -31.84 -13.95
CA MET A 4 -15.10 -30.48 -14.40
C MET A 4 -16.21 -29.90 -13.51
N ILE A 5 -16.03 -28.65 -13.08
CA ILE A 5 -17.02 -27.77 -12.40
C ILE A 5 -17.08 -27.94 -10.87
N GLY A 6 -15.93 -27.90 -10.20
CA GLY A 6 -15.84 -27.33 -8.85
C GLY A 6 -15.52 -25.82 -8.94
N PRO A 7 -15.84 -24.99 -7.93
CA PRO A 7 -15.32 -23.63 -7.89
C PRO A 7 -13.80 -23.71 -8.03
N LEU A 8 -13.24 -22.92 -8.96
CA LEU A 8 -11.82 -22.90 -9.26
C LEU A 8 -11.03 -22.94 -7.96
N GLY A 9 -10.25 -24.00 -7.77
CA GLY A 9 -9.45 -24.16 -6.58
C GLY A 9 -8.38 -23.08 -6.50
N ILE A 10 -7.81 -22.93 -5.31
CA ILE A 10 -6.67 -22.03 -5.08
C ILE A 10 -5.52 -22.35 -6.05
N TRP A 11 -5.37 -23.63 -6.43
CA TRP A 11 -4.35 -24.10 -7.37
C TRP A 11 -4.58 -23.59 -8.80
N GLU A 12 -5.80 -23.62 -9.32
CA GLU A 12 -6.16 -23.11 -10.64
C GLU A 12 -5.98 -21.60 -10.70
N ILE A 13 -6.42 -20.88 -9.66
CA ILE A 13 -6.24 -19.43 -9.56
C ILE A 13 -4.74 -19.08 -9.53
N ALA A 14 -3.93 -19.82 -8.77
CA ALA A 14 -2.49 -19.62 -8.71
C ALA A 14 -1.81 -19.84 -10.07
N LEU A 15 -2.21 -20.87 -10.83
CA LEU A 15 -1.68 -21.15 -12.17
C LEU A 15 -2.00 -20.00 -13.14
N ILE A 16 -3.24 -19.51 -13.15
CA ILE A 16 -3.65 -18.37 -13.97
C ILE A 16 -2.86 -17.12 -13.55
N LEU A 17 -2.69 -16.89 -12.25
CA LEU A 17 -1.89 -15.78 -11.72
C LEU A 17 -0.45 -15.84 -12.24
N ILE A 18 0.20 -17.00 -12.22
CA ILE A 18 1.58 -17.14 -12.72
C ILE A 18 1.67 -16.74 -14.20
N ILE A 19 0.73 -17.18 -15.04
CA ILE A 19 0.72 -16.81 -16.46
C ILE A 19 0.48 -15.30 -16.62
N ALA A 20 -0.49 -14.74 -15.90
CA ALA A 20 -0.75 -13.31 -15.90
C ALA A 20 0.46 -12.49 -15.42
N LEU A 21 1.20 -13.01 -14.44
CA LEU A 21 2.42 -12.42 -13.92
C LEU A 21 3.58 -12.46 -14.91
N ILE A 22 3.63 -13.44 -15.82
CA ILE A 22 4.63 -13.46 -16.89
C ILE A 22 4.29 -12.39 -17.94
N VAL A 23 3.01 -12.23 -18.29
CA VAL A 23 2.56 -11.24 -19.28
C VAL A 23 2.67 -9.81 -18.74
N PHE A 24 2.18 -9.57 -17.53
CA PHE A 24 2.13 -8.23 -16.91
C PHE A 24 3.34 -7.91 -16.03
N GLY A 25 4.02 -8.92 -15.49
CA GLY A 25 5.12 -8.76 -14.52
C GLY A 25 4.64 -8.70 -13.06
N PRO A 26 5.38 -9.30 -12.10
CA PRO A 26 5.05 -9.27 -10.67
C PRO A 26 5.12 -7.89 -10.02
N GLY A 27 5.79 -6.92 -10.65
CA GLY A 27 5.81 -5.53 -10.19
C GLY A 27 4.54 -4.75 -10.53
N LYS A 28 3.80 -5.14 -11.58
CA LYS A 28 2.66 -4.35 -12.08
C LYS A 28 1.37 -4.58 -11.31
N LEU A 29 1.10 -5.80 -10.85
CA LEU A 29 -0.04 -6.08 -9.98
C LEU A 29 -0.04 -5.26 -8.68
N PRO A 30 1.05 -5.18 -7.88
CA PRO A 30 1.06 -4.36 -6.67
C PRO A 30 1.03 -2.86 -6.97
N GLU A 31 1.58 -2.40 -8.10
CA GLU A 31 1.51 -1.00 -8.54
C GLU A 31 0.06 -0.59 -8.83
N VAL A 32 -0.66 -1.38 -9.62
CA VAL A 32 -2.09 -1.18 -9.91
C VAL A 32 -2.94 -1.32 -8.64
N GLY A 33 -2.66 -2.32 -7.81
CA GLY A 33 -3.35 -2.53 -6.53
C GLY A 33 -3.20 -1.34 -5.57
N LYS A 34 -2.03 -0.69 -5.53
CA LYS A 34 -1.82 0.53 -4.73
C LYS A 34 -2.65 1.70 -5.25
N ALA A 35 -2.72 1.89 -6.57
CA ALA A 35 -3.51 2.96 -7.18
C ALA A 35 -5.02 2.75 -6.95
N VAL A 36 -5.52 1.54 -7.24
CA VAL A 36 -6.91 1.15 -7.01
C VAL A 36 -7.25 1.20 -5.52
N GLY A 37 -6.34 0.76 -4.64
CA GLY A 37 -6.54 0.78 -3.20
C GLY A 37 -6.69 2.19 -2.62
N LYS A 38 -5.91 3.17 -3.12
CA LYS A 38 -6.09 4.59 -2.76
C LYS A 38 -7.46 5.10 -3.17
N GLY A 39 -7.85 4.88 -4.44
CA GLY A 39 -9.15 5.29 -4.94
C GLY A 39 -10.32 4.64 -4.20
N LEU A 40 -10.21 3.34 -3.87
CA LEU A 40 -11.22 2.63 -3.10
C LEU A 40 -11.30 3.14 -1.65
N ARG A 41 -10.18 3.56 -1.06
CA ARG A 41 -10.15 4.13 0.29
C ARG A 41 -10.81 5.51 0.32
N GLU A 42 -10.51 6.37 -0.64
CA GLU A 42 -11.17 7.68 -0.80
C GLU A 42 -12.67 7.52 -1.09
N PHE A 43 -13.02 6.61 -2.00
CA PHE A 43 -14.42 6.28 -2.30
C PHE A 43 -15.16 5.75 -1.07
N LYS A 44 -14.54 4.85 -0.29
CA LYS A 44 -15.10 4.35 0.97
C LYS A 44 -15.27 5.48 1.97
N SER A 45 -14.28 6.35 2.16
CA SER A 45 -14.38 7.49 3.08
C SER A 45 -15.51 8.44 2.69
N ALA A 46 -15.63 8.79 1.40
CA ALA A 46 -16.70 9.61 0.88
C ALA A 46 -18.08 8.95 1.03
N ALA A 47 -18.19 7.66 0.68
CA ALA A 47 -19.42 6.89 0.89
C ALA A 47 -19.81 6.83 2.38
N ASN A 48 -18.83 6.70 3.27
CA ASN A 48 -19.07 6.65 4.71
C ASN A 48 -19.51 8.01 5.28
N SER A 49 -18.99 9.12 4.75
CA SER A 49 -19.46 10.47 5.12
C SER A 49 -20.85 10.80 4.60
N ILE A 50 -21.29 10.17 3.50
CA ILE A 50 -22.66 10.35 2.98
C ILE A 50 -23.66 9.49 3.78
N THR A 51 -23.25 8.29 4.19
CA THR A 51 -24.15 7.38 4.93
C THR A 51 -24.20 7.66 6.44
N SER A 52 -23.24 8.40 6.99
CA SER A 52 -23.16 8.78 8.40
C SER A 52 -23.17 10.31 8.48
N ASP A 53 -24.30 10.89 8.87
CA ASP A 53 -24.50 12.34 9.08
C ASP A 53 -23.73 12.88 10.32
N ASP A 54 -22.62 12.26 10.69
CA ASP A 54 -21.80 12.73 11.80
C ASP A 54 -20.32 12.42 11.61
N GLY A 55 -19.53 13.45 11.85
CA GLY A 55 -18.19 13.61 11.33
C GLY A 55 -17.10 12.78 12.00
N ASP A 56 -15.91 13.07 11.48
CA ASP A 56 -14.60 12.68 11.98
C ASP A 56 -14.20 11.23 11.67
N LYS A 57 -13.22 11.05 10.77
CA LYS A 57 -11.89 10.43 11.04
C LYS A 57 -10.96 10.68 9.85
N ASP A 58 -10.27 11.81 9.88
CA ASP A 58 -9.10 12.01 9.03
C ASP A 58 -7.91 11.28 9.67
N LYS A 59 -7.53 10.13 9.10
CA LYS A 59 -6.37 9.33 9.54
C LYS A 59 -5.48 9.03 8.37
N ASP A 60 -4.64 10.00 8.00
CA ASP A 60 -3.47 9.76 7.15
C ASP A 60 -2.22 10.50 7.66
N LYS A 61 -1.68 10.02 8.79
CA LYS A 61 -0.27 10.17 9.16
C LYS A 61 0.53 8.92 8.75
N VAL A 62 0.78 8.68 7.47
CA VAL A 62 1.85 7.75 7.04
C VAL A 62 2.38 8.18 5.67
N THR A 63 3.34 9.10 5.61
CA THR A 63 4.37 9.18 4.53
C THR A 63 5.55 10.09 4.91
N ILE A 64 5.42 11.04 5.85
CA ILE A 64 6.58 11.84 6.30
C ILE A 64 7.27 11.18 7.51
N GLN A 65 7.92 10.03 7.34
CA GLN A 65 8.87 9.50 8.35
C GLN A 65 10.02 8.64 7.77
N ALA A 66 10.28 8.65 6.46
CA ALA A 66 11.37 7.82 5.89
C ALA A 66 12.54 8.60 5.24
N LYS A 67 12.62 9.94 5.36
CA LYS A 67 13.72 10.68 4.72
C LYS A 67 14.29 11.90 5.47
N GLU A 68 14.07 12.05 6.77
CA GLU A 68 14.58 13.22 7.51
C GLU A 68 15.20 12.87 8.89
N GLU A 69 15.71 11.64 9.07
CA GLU A 69 16.50 11.26 10.25
C GLU A 69 18.00 11.07 9.94
N LYS A 70 18.50 11.63 8.84
CA LYS A 70 19.94 11.52 8.47
C LYS A 70 20.72 12.84 8.45
N GLU A 71 20.16 13.97 8.87
CA GLU A 71 20.86 15.27 8.73
C GLU A 71 21.28 15.96 10.05
N ILE A 72 20.99 15.41 11.24
CA ILE A 72 21.24 16.13 12.52
C ILE A 72 22.42 15.55 13.35
N LYS A 73 23.11 14.50 12.89
CA LYS A 73 24.16 13.84 13.71
C LYS A 73 25.62 14.13 13.35
N GLU A 74 25.93 15.01 12.40
CA GLU A 74 27.34 15.25 12.00
C GLU A 74 27.81 16.71 12.12
N THR A 75 27.12 17.55 12.90
CA THR A 75 27.58 18.93 13.18
C THR A 75 27.29 19.33 14.61
N LYS A 76 27.73 18.54 15.61
CA LYS A 76 27.94 18.99 17.01
C LYS A 76 29.05 18.20 17.73
N GLU A 77 30.13 17.85 17.02
CA GLU A 77 31.39 17.40 17.64
C GLU A 77 32.55 18.32 17.23
N ASN A 78 32.34 19.63 17.33
CA ASN A 78 33.44 20.57 17.44
C ASN A 78 32.87 21.85 18.06
N GLN A 79 33.58 22.41 19.04
CA GLN A 79 33.16 23.53 19.92
C GLN A 79 32.39 23.13 21.19
N ASP A 80 33.12 22.59 22.17
CA ASP A 80 33.36 23.36 23.41
C ASP A 80 34.33 22.62 24.33
N LYS A 81 35.63 22.87 24.14
CA LYS A 81 36.53 23.10 25.27
C LYS A 81 37.63 24.08 24.88
N PRO A 82 37.38 25.40 24.94
CA PRO A 82 38.43 26.37 25.21
C PRO A 82 38.52 26.66 26.71
N SER A 83 39.75 26.56 27.23
CA SER A 83 40.26 26.95 28.56
C SER A 83 40.12 25.92 29.69
#